data_AF-A0A4Q9HIS2-F1
#
_entry.id   AF-A0A4Q9HIS2-F1
#
_cell.length_a   1.000
_cell.length_b   1.000
_cell.length_c   1.000
_cell.angle_alpha   90.00
_cell.angle_beta   90.00
_cell.angle_gamma   90.00
#
_symmetry.space_group_name_H-M   'P 1'
#
loop_
_entity.id
_entity.type
_entity.pdbx_description
1 polymer ?
#
loop_
_entity_poly.entity_id
_entity_poly.type
_entity_poly.pdbx_seq_one_letter_code
_entity_poly.pdbx_strand_id
1 'polypeptide(L)' 'MRGVIFDGEQPRVVDDLEVRDPGPGEVLVAIRAAGLCHSDLSVI' A
#
# COMPACT_ATOMS: atom_id res chain seq x y z
N MET A 1 9.33 4.16 0.03
CA MET A 1 8.18 4.81 0.67
C MET A 1 7.66 3.91 1.76
N ARG A 2 7.05 4.46 2.81
CA ARG A 2 6.52 3.64 3.91
C ARG A 2 5.14 3.07 3.58
N GLY A 3 4.93 1.79 3.88
CA GLY A 3 3.67 1.10 3.67
C GLY A 3 3.51 -0.13 4.56
N VAL A 4 2.36 -0.80 4.43
CA VAL A 4 2.08 -2.09 5.06
C VAL A 4 2.01 -3.16 3.97
N ILE A 5 2.78 -4.22 4.10
CA ILE A 5 2.74 -5.41 3.23
C ILE A 5 2.19 -6.58 4.02
N PHE A 6 1.27 -7.33 3.42
CA PHE A 6 0.93 -8.69 3.85
C PHE A 6 1.52 -9.67 2.85
N ASP A 7 2.35 -10.59 3.33
CA ASP A 7 3.07 -11.58 2.52
C ASP A 7 2.44 -12.98 2.55
N GLY A 8 1.28 -13.13 3.21
CA GLY A 8 0.61 -14.40 3.44
C GLY A 8 0.84 -15.00 4.82
N GLU A 9 1.77 -14.45 5.62
CA GLU A 9 1.98 -14.88 7.00
C GLU A 9 1.54 -13.81 8.00
N GLN A 10 2.01 -12.57 7.84
CA GLN A 10 1.66 -11.48 8.77
C GLN A 10 1.83 -10.08 8.15
N PRO A 11 1.01 -9.09 8.56
CA PRO A 11 1.20 -7.71 8.14
C PRO A 11 2.52 -7.13 8.70
N ARG A 12 3.30 -6.47 7.84
CA ARG A 12 4.58 -5.85 8.18
C ARG A 12 4.63 -4.42 7.66
N VAL A 13 5.12 -3.51 8.51
CA VAL A 13 5.43 -2.14 8.10
C VAL A 13 6.82 -2.14 7.48
N VAL A 14 6.93 -1.60 6.27
CA VAL A 14 8.19 -1.44 5.53
C VAL A 14 8.38 0.02 5.13
N ASP A 15 9.61 0.46 4.87
CA ASP A 15 9.95 1.85 4.49
C ASP A 15 10.62 1.99 3.11
N ASP A 16 10.91 0.88 2.46
CA ASP A 16 11.72 0.73 1.26
C ASP A 16 10.91 0.47 -0.03
N LEU A 17 9.58 0.68 -0.01
CA LEU A 17 8.76 0.47 -1.21
C LEU A 17 9.12 1.46 -2.33
N GLU A 18 9.41 0.94 -3.52
CA GLU A 18 9.56 1.75 -4.72
C GLU A 18 8.23 1.85 -5.46
N VAL A 19 7.86 3.07 -5.87
CA VAL A 19 6.67 3.32 -6.70
C VAL A 19 7.16 3.68 -8.09
N ARG A 20 6.67 2.95 -9.09
CA ARG A 20 6.96 3.26 -10.49
C ARG A 20 6.43 4.63 -10.89
N ASP A 21 7.02 5.20 -11.93
CA ASP A 21 6.48 6.40 -12.57
C ASP A 21 5.06 6.15 -13.14
N PRO A 22 4.18 7.17 -13.15
CA PRO A 22 2.86 7.06 -13.74
C PRO A 22 2.96 6.95 -15.27
N GLY A 23 2.15 6.06 -15.85
CA GLY A 23 1.98 5.92 -17.29
C GLY A 23 0.96 6.91 -17.87
N PRO A 24 0.67 6.81 -19.17
CA PRO A 24 -0.34 7.66 -19.81
C PRO A 24 -1.72 7.51 -19.15
N GLY A 25 -2.29 8.62 -18.67
CA GLY A 25 -3.61 8.66 -18.01
C GLY A 25 -3.58 8.35 -16.51
N GLU A 26 -2.41 8.07 -15.94
CA GLU A 26 -2.25 7.83 -14.50
C GLU A 26 -1.74 9.07 -13.77
N VAL A 27 -1.97 9.11 -12.45
CA VAL A 27 -1.43 10.16 -11.57
C VAL A 27 -0.72 9.52 -10.38
N LEU A 28 0.40 10.10 -9.98
CA LEU A 28 1.07 9.74 -8.74
C LEU A 28 0.45 10.56 -7.59
N VAL A 29 -0.09 9.87 -6.57
CA VAL A 29 -0.76 10.50 -5.43
C VAL A 29 0.03 10.29 -4.16
N ALA A 30 0.39 11.38 -3.49
CA ALA A 30 0.95 11.34 -2.15
C ALA A 30 -0.17 11.13 -1.12
N ILE A 31 -0.36 9.88 -0.68
CA ILE A 31 -1.39 9.52 0.30
C ILE A 31 -1.12 10.21 1.65
N ARG A 32 -2.06 11.04 2.10
CA ARG A 32 -2.02 11.70 3.42
C ARG A 32 -2.64 10.84 4.52
N ALA A 33 -3.71 10.12 4.19
CA ALA A 33 -4.40 9.19 5.07
C ALA A 33 -5.13 8.14 4.22
N ALA A 34 -5.25 6.93 4.75
CA ALA A 34 -6.07 5.86 4.19
C ALA A 34 -6.87 5.22 5.34
N GLY A 35 -8.15 4.95 5.11
CA GLY A 35 -8.99 4.21 6.05
C GLY A 35 -8.72 2.70 5.93
N LEU A 36 -9.01 1.97 7.01
CA LEU A 36 -8.99 0.51 7.02
C LEU A 36 -10.42 -0.03 6.97
N CYS A 37 -10.65 -0.99 6.10
CA CYS A 37 -11.94 -1.65 5.90
C CYS A 37 -11.89 -3.12 6.34
N HIS A 38 -13.06 -3.73 6.56
CA HIS A 38 -13.17 -5.16 6.82
C HIS A 38 -12.64 -6.01 5.66
N SER A 39 -12.79 -5.55 4.41
CA SER A 39 -12.29 -6.26 3.23
C SER A 39 -10.76 -6.33 3.17
N ASP A 40 -10.06 -5.40 3.80
CA ASP A 40 -8.58 -5.41 3.85
C ASP A 40 -8.08 -6.51 4.80
N LEU A 41 -8.88 -6.83 5.82
CA LEU A 41 -8.55 -7.82 6.85
C LEU A 41 -9.03 -9.23 6.54
N SER A 42 -9.93 -9.42 5.56
CA SER A 42 -10.51 -10.73 5.26
C SER A 42 -9.51 -11.76 4.71
N VAL A 43 -8.29 -11.34 4.43
CA VAL A 43 -7.20 -12.16 3.88
C VAL A 43 -6.13 -12.55 4.92
N ILE A 44 -6.28 -12.09 6.17
CA ILE A 44 -5.35 -12.32 7.28
C ILE A 44 -5.89 -13.43 8.18
#